data_AF-A0A284S8H1-F1
#
_entry.id   AF-A0A284S8H1-F1
#
_cell.length_a   1.000
_cell.length_b   1.000
_cell.length_c   1.000
_cell.angle_alpha   90.00
_cell.angle_beta   90.00
_cell.angle_gamma   90.00
#
_symmetry.space_group_name_H-M   'P 1'
#
loop_
_entity.id
_entity.type
_entity.pdbx_description
1 polymer ?
#
loop_
_entity_poly.entity_id
_entity_poly.type
_entity_poly.pdbx_seq_one_letter_code
_entity_poly.pdbx_strand_id
1 'polypeptide(L)'
;MACLVCLTSNAYDNLLNVVEVSLRGHKRPRSNDSDSDTEDIQESKMIEFWYLNEWKLSQSFERAISKNNDETDQTGNVGMRYVEDKDGVPVSKAYTSVIQQQAYAIWTDWAKQGDAPPNWGSVSAAGKHKFKKVMLKEFPELRLCAFNWKLDKLATLYYPSWIQSKCETIQCYKNEVSKREMSSIPILQPQQDDEGLHSKAKQRKVAEVPGTDTQKSMATMTTVPKNDTVGGSAPLTPVITSVQAPSLHSPDYDWDHDIDLELYGST
;
A
#
# COMPACT_ATOMS: atom_id res chain seq x y z
N MET A 1 9.31 18.46 -26.58
CA MET A 1 9.39 18.03 -25.16
C MET A 1 8.27 17.04 -24.89
N ALA A 2 8.53 15.75 -25.10
CA ALA A 2 7.55 14.67 -24.93
C ALA A 2 8.12 13.61 -23.98
N CYS A 3 7.23 13.01 -23.21
CA CYS A 3 7.47 12.22 -22.01
C CYS A 3 8.43 11.04 -22.18
N LEU A 4 9.35 10.93 -21.23
CA LEU A 4 10.35 9.88 -21.08
C LEU A 4 9.98 8.99 -19.88
N VAL A 5 8.80 8.37 -19.90
CA VAL A 5 8.37 7.43 -18.85
C VAL A 5 7.59 6.28 -19.47
N CYS A 6 8.29 5.22 -19.92
CA CYS A 6 7.63 3.93 -20.21
C CYS A 6 8.56 2.71 -20.42
N LEU A 7 9.75 2.65 -19.81
CA LEU A 7 10.60 1.45 -19.93
C LEU A 7 11.31 1.13 -18.61
N THR A 8 10.65 0.38 -17.71
CA THR A 8 11.29 -0.56 -16.77
C THR A 8 10.21 -1.42 -16.09
N SER A 9 9.58 -2.34 -16.81
CA SER A 9 8.63 -3.29 -16.20
C SER A 9 8.83 -4.75 -16.61
N ASN A 10 10.00 -5.14 -17.12
CA ASN A 10 10.23 -6.51 -17.63
C ASN A 10 11.58 -7.13 -17.23
N ALA A 11 12.04 -6.93 -15.98
CA ALA A 11 13.30 -7.53 -15.51
C ALA A 11 13.18 -8.34 -14.20
N TYR A 12 12.00 -8.50 -13.60
CA TYR A 12 11.85 -9.16 -12.30
C TYR A 12 11.34 -10.62 -12.35
N ASP A 13 10.97 -11.16 -13.51
CA ASP A 13 10.37 -12.51 -13.59
C ASP A 13 11.36 -13.66 -13.88
N ASN A 14 12.68 -13.42 -13.90
CA ASN A 14 13.66 -14.46 -14.28
C ASN A 14 14.70 -14.84 -13.21
N LEU A 15 14.51 -14.45 -11.95
CA LEU A 15 15.43 -14.79 -10.85
C LEU A 15 14.89 -15.79 -9.82
N LEU A 16 13.65 -16.28 -9.97
CA LEU A 16 13.07 -17.25 -9.03
C LEU A 16 13.33 -18.73 -9.37
N ASN A 17 14.01 -19.04 -10.47
CA ASN A 17 14.23 -20.43 -10.92
C ASN A 17 15.66 -21.00 -10.74
N VAL A 18 16.56 -20.33 -10.01
CA VAL A 18 17.98 -20.77 -9.91
C VAL A 18 18.43 -21.16 -8.49
N VAL A 19 17.57 -21.09 -7.47
CA VAL A 19 17.94 -21.42 -6.07
C VAL A 19 17.23 -22.68 -5.56
N GLU A 20 17.08 -23.72 -6.39
CA GLU A 20 16.50 -25.01 -5.96
C GLU A 20 17.41 -26.24 -6.15
N VAL A 21 18.70 -26.06 -6.51
CA VAL A 21 19.59 -27.19 -6.87
C VAL A 21 20.84 -27.31 -5.99
N SER A 22 20.77 -27.01 -4.68
CA SER A 22 21.90 -27.26 -3.78
C SER A 22 21.52 -27.67 -2.36
N LEU A 23 20.62 -28.64 -2.23
CA LEU A 23 20.40 -29.39 -0.98
C LEU A 23 20.37 -30.90 -1.24
N ARG A 24 21.32 -31.41 -2.02
CA ARG A 24 21.59 -32.86 -2.10
C ARG A 24 22.94 -33.18 -1.50
N GLY A 25 22.90 -33.71 -0.30
CA GLY A 25 23.88 -34.67 0.18
C GLY A 25 24.40 -34.33 1.54
N HIS A 26 23.81 -34.95 2.57
CA HIS A 26 24.51 -35.63 3.67
C HIS A 26 23.56 -36.71 4.21
N LYS A 27 23.68 -37.93 3.69
CA LYS A 27 23.02 -39.12 4.26
C LYS A 27 23.72 -39.47 5.58
N ARG A 28 23.07 -39.23 6.71
CA ARG A 28 23.43 -39.89 7.98
C ARG A 28 22.81 -41.29 8.03
N PRO A 29 23.46 -42.28 8.67
CA PRO A 29 22.93 -43.63 8.78
C PRO A 29 21.78 -43.71 9.79
N ARG A 30 20.75 -44.43 9.36
CA ARG A 30 19.60 -44.97 10.10
C ARG A 30 20.00 -45.57 11.46
N SER A 31 19.36 -45.10 12.52
CA SER A 31 18.99 -45.93 13.67
C SER A 31 17.48 -45.84 13.86
N ASN A 32 16.89 -47.00 14.14
CA ASN A 32 15.47 -47.28 14.18
C ASN A 32 14.77 -46.47 15.27
N ASP A 33 13.79 -45.63 14.89
CA ASP A 33 12.69 -45.24 15.75
C ASP A 33 11.40 -45.18 14.90
N SER A 34 10.37 -45.74 15.51
CA SER A 34 9.01 -46.05 15.05
C SER A 34 8.33 -45.02 14.13
N ASP A 35 7.81 -45.51 13.01
CA ASP A 35 6.97 -44.86 12.01
C ASP A 35 5.72 -44.15 12.61
N SER A 36 5.80 -42.84 12.85
CA SER A 36 4.62 -41.98 13.01
C SER A 36 4.84 -40.52 12.55
N ASP A 37 5.74 -40.28 11.58
CA ASP A 37 6.12 -38.91 11.17
C ASP A 37 5.58 -38.49 9.78
N THR A 38 4.49 -39.10 9.30
CA THR A 38 3.94 -38.81 7.96
C THR A 38 2.65 -37.98 7.95
N GLU A 39 2.14 -37.52 9.10
CA GLU A 39 0.92 -36.69 9.14
C GLU A 39 1.19 -35.16 9.01
N ASP A 40 2.44 -34.69 9.13
CA ASP A 40 2.74 -33.25 9.23
C ASP A 40 2.79 -32.48 7.89
N ILE A 41 2.62 -33.13 6.74
CA ILE A 41 2.68 -32.46 5.42
C ILE A 41 1.29 -32.05 4.91
N GLN A 42 0.19 -32.50 5.54
CA GLN A 42 -1.16 -32.15 5.11
C GLN A 42 -1.71 -30.84 5.69
N GLU A 43 -1.09 -30.26 6.73
CA GLU A 43 -1.58 -29.01 7.34
C GLU A 43 -1.21 -27.75 6.52
N SER A 44 -0.24 -27.86 5.60
CA SER A 44 0.25 -26.70 4.82
C SER A 44 -0.62 -26.30 3.62
N LYS A 45 -1.78 -26.95 3.40
CA LYS A 45 -2.62 -26.73 2.20
C LYS A 45 -3.93 -25.96 2.48
N MET A 46 -4.08 -25.34 3.66
CA MET A 46 -5.35 -24.69 3.99
C MET A 46 -5.46 -23.24 3.50
N ILE A 47 -4.37 -22.48 3.40
CA ILE A 47 -4.43 -21.07 2.99
C ILE A 47 -4.54 -20.97 1.46
N GLU A 48 -5.67 -20.45 0.95
CA GLU A 48 -5.95 -20.36 -0.49
C GLU A 48 -5.08 -19.30 -1.18
N PHE A 49 -4.82 -18.17 -0.51
CA PHE A 49 -4.11 -17.03 -1.10
C PHE A 49 -2.77 -16.78 -0.41
N TRP A 50 -1.81 -17.68 -0.61
CA TRP A 50 -0.46 -17.48 -0.07
C TRP A 50 0.29 -16.37 -0.82
N TYR A 51 0.13 -16.28 -2.13
CA TYR A 51 0.75 -15.27 -3.00
C TYR A 51 -0.27 -14.28 -3.59
N LEU A 52 0.17 -13.04 -3.86
CA LEU A 52 -0.69 -11.98 -4.39
C LEU A 52 -1.26 -12.31 -5.78
N ASN A 53 -0.51 -13.03 -6.61
CA ASN A 53 -0.94 -13.44 -7.95
C ASN A 53 -2.08 -14.46 -7.89
N GLU A 54 -2.07 -15.40 -6.95
CA GLU A 54 -3.14 -16.38 -6.73
C GLU A 54 -4.46 -15.68 -6.44
N TRP A 55 -4.46 -14.72 -5.50
CA TRP A 55 -5.64 -13.91 -5.22
C TRP A 55 -6.11 -13.10 -6.43
N LYS A 56 -5.19 -12.48 -7.18
CA LYS A 56 -5.55 -11.72 -8.41
C LYS A 56 -6.20 -12.63 -9.46
N LEU A 57 -5.70 -13.87 -9.61
CA LEU A 57 -6.27 -14.85 -10.52
C LEU A 57 -7.68 -15.26 -10.07
N SER A 58 -7.87 -15.54 -8.77
CA SER A 58 -9.18 -15.83 -8.19
C SER A 58 -10.19 -14.69 -8.46
N GLN A 59 -9.81 -13.44 -8.20
CA GLN A 59 -10.67 -12.29 -8.49
C GLN A 59 -11.01 -12.14 -9.98
N SER A 60 -10.10 -12.50 -10.88
CA SER A 60 -10.36 -12.46 -12.32
C SER A 60 -11.34 -13.56 -12.75
N PHE A 61 -11.22 -14.74 -12.14
CA PHE A 61 -12.08 -15.89 -12.38
C PHE A 61 -13.49 -15.65 -11.84
N GLU A 62 -13.65 -15.15 -10.61
CA GLU A 62 -14.93 -14.73 -10.05
C GLU A 62 -15.64 -13.73 -10.96
N ARG A 63 -14.93 -12.68 -11.41
CA ARG A 63 -15.50 -11.68 -12.33
C ARG A 63 -15.92 -12.25 -13.69
N ALA A 64 -15.29 -13.34 -14.14
CA ALA A 64 -15.69 -14.03 -15.36
C ALA A 64 -16.98 -14.83 -15.17
N ILE A 65 -17.17 -15.44 -13.99
CA ILE A 65 -18.35 -16.25 -13.64
C ILE A 65 -19.54 -15.35 -13.29
N SER A 66 -19.35 -14.32 -12.45
CA SER A 66 -20.44 -13.44 -11.97
C SER A 66 -21.13 -12.65 -13.08
N LYS A 67 -20.55 -12.54 -14.28
CA LYS A 67 -21.26 -11.97 -15.44
C LYS A 67 -22.50 -12.78 -15.83
N ASN A 68 -22.64 -14.00 -15.32
CA ASN A 68 -23.72 -14.91 -15.70
C ASN A 68 -24.77 -15.12 -14.61
N ASN A 69 -24.46 -14.88 -13.32
CA ASN A 69 -25.36 -15.18 -12.21
C ASN A 69 -25.43 -14.02 -11.21
N ASP A 70 -26.63 -13.46 -11.04
CA ASP A 70 -26.98 -12.43 -10.05
C ASP A 70 -27.31 -13.07 -8.68
N GLU A 71 -26.44 -13.96 -8.21
CA GLU A 71 -26.58 -14.54 -6.86
C GLU A 71 -25.77 -13.72 -5.86
N THR A 72 -26.51 -13.18 -4.89
CA THR A 72 -26.03 -12.24 -3.89
C THR A 72 -25.17 -12.96 -2.84
N ASP A 73 -23.87 -12.68 -2.88
CA ASP A 73 -22.88 -13.22 -1.96
C ASP A 73 -23.13 -12.69 -0.53
N GLN A 74 -23.70 -13.55 0.32
CA GLN A 74 -24.19 -13.23 1.67
C GLN A 74 -23.08 -12.82 2.67
N THR A 75 -21.81 -12.96 2.27
CA THR A 75 -20.67 -12.73 3.17
C THR A 75 -20.47 -11.24 3.49
N GLY A 76 -21.03 -10.31 2.71
CA GLY A 76 -21.04 -8.87 3.02
C GLY A 76 -19.67 -8.18 3.17
N ASN A 77 -18.57 -8.92 2.99
CA ASN A 77 -17.18 -8.51 3.18
C ASN A 77 -16.44 -8.44 1.85
N VAL A 78 -16.92 -7.63 0.93
CA VAL A 78 -16.38 -7.56 -0.45
C VAL A 78 -14.94 -7.03 -0.47
N GLY A 79 -14.52 -6.23 0.52
CA GLY A 79 -13.24 -5.52 0.48
C GLY A 79 -12.00 -6.32 0.92
N MET A 80 -12.17 -7.36 1.73
CA MET A 80 -11.06 -8.04 2.44
C MET A 80 -11.14 -9.57 2.42
N ARG A 81 -11.76 -10.16 1.39
CA ARG A 81 -11.84 -11.63 1.24
C ARG A 81 -10.48 -12.33 1.18
N TYR A 82 -9.42 -11.60 0.84
CA TYR A 82 -8.05 -12.11 0.82
C TYR A 82 -7.45 -12.34 2.21
N VAL A 83 -8.07 -11.86 3.28
CA VAL A 83 -7.62 -12.14 4.65
C VAL A 83 -8.35 -13.37 5.13
N GLU A 84 -7.59 -14.41 5.44
CA GLU A 84 -8.08 -15.74 5.78
C GLU A 84 -7.48 -16.14 7.12
N ASP A 85 -8.22 -16.93 7.88
CA ASP A 85 -7.66 -17.59 9.05
C ASP A 85 -6.74 -18.76 8.66
N LYS A 86 -6.25 -19.48 9.67
CA LYS A 86 -5.38 -20.65 9.50
C LYS A 86 -6.03 -21.79 8.71
N ASP A 87 -7.36 -21.83 8.69
CA ASP A 87 -8.16 -22.88 8.05
C ASP A 87 -8.53 -22.49 6.61
N GLY A 88 -8.04 -21.33 6.13
CA GLY A 88 -8.35 -20.81 4.79
C GLY A 88 -9.71 -20.13 4.69
N VAL A 89 -10.40 -19.89 5.81
CA VAL A 89 -11.73 -19.28 5.80
C VAL A 89 -11.58 -17.75 5.79
N PRO A 90 -12.23 -17.03 4.85
CA PRO A 90 -12.21 -15.58 4.85
C PRO A 90 -12.75 -15.00 6.15
N VAL A 91 -12.05 -14.01 6.71
CA VAL A 91 -12.47 -13.41 7.98
C VAL A 91 -13.82 -12.68 7.86
N SER A 92 -14.56 -12.64 8.96
CA SER A 92 -15.89 -11.99 9.00
C SER A 92 -15.82 -10.47 8.78
N LYS A 93 -16.93 -9.88 8.30
CA LYS A 93 -17.05 -8.42 8.11
C LYS A 93 -16.82 -7.61 9.41
N ALA A 94 -17.28 -8.13 10.54
CA ALA A 94 -17.07 -7.48 11.83
C ALA A 94 -15.58 -7.43 12.17
N TYR A 95 -14.87 -8.54 11.96
CA TYR A 95 -13.43 -8.63 12.21
C TYR A 95 -12.64 -7.73 11.26
N THR A 96 -13.01 -7.64 9.98
CA THR A 96 -12.33 -6.70 9.05
C THR A 96 -12.52 -5.24 9.44
N SER A 97 -13.66 -4.89 10.03
CA SER A 97 -13.84 -3.55 10.60
C SER A 97 -12.85 -3.28 11.73
N VAL A 98 -12.60 -4.25 12.62
CA VAL A 98 -11.61 -4.13 13.70
C VAL A 98 -10.20 -3.91 13.13
N ILE A 99 -9.81 -4.70 12.12
CA ILE A 99 -8.50 -4.54 11.46
C ILE A 99 -8.36 -3.13 10.85
N GLN A 100 -9.39 -2.66 10.15
CA GLN A 100 -9.40 -1.32 9.55
C GLN A 100 -9.32 -0.22 10.61
N GLN A 101 -10.08 -0.34 11.70
CA GLN A 101 -10.06 0.64 12.80
C GLN A 101 -8.67 0.75 13.41
N GLN A 102 -7.97 -0.37 13.61
CA GLN A 102 -6.60 -0.35 14.12
C GLN A 102 -5.63 0.33 13.14
N ALA A 103 -5.75 0.07 11.84
CA ALA A 103 -4.96 0.77 10.83
C ALA A 103 -5.23 2.29 10.85
N TYR A 104 -6.49 2.69 10.94
CA TYR A 104 -6.90 4.10 11.03
C TYR A 104 -6.40 4.78 12.31
N ALA A 105 -6.34 4.06 13.43
CA ALA A 105 -5.78 4.58 14.67
C ALA A 105 -4.29 4.93 14.50
N ILE A 106 -3.50 4.02 13.93
CA ILE A 106 -2.06 4.24 13.67
C ILE A 106 -1.86 5.47 12.76
N TRP A 107 -2.61 5.57 11.66
CA TRP A 107 -2.47 6.70 10.74
C TRP A 107 -2.94 8.01 11.36
N THR A 108 -3.96 7.96 12.23
CA THR A 108 -4.42 9.14 12.99
C THR A 108 -3.34 9.63 13.94
N ASP A 109 -2.61 8.72 14.59
CA ASP A 109 -1.50 9.11 15.46
C ASP A 109 -0.32 9.69 14.68
N TRP A 110 -0.01 9.16 13.49
CA TRP A 110 0.96 9.79 12.58
C TRP A 110 0.52 11.18 12.14
N ALA A 111 -0.77 11.38 11.85
CA ALA A 111 -1.29 12.69 11.46
C ALA A 111 -1.19 13.71 12.60
N LYS A 112 -1.47 13.30 13.85
CA LYS A 112 -1.29 14.15 15.03
C LYS A 112 0.19 14.55 15.22
N GLN A 113 1.11 13.67 14.87
CA GLN A 113 2.56 13.92 14.94
C GLN A 113 3.08 14.77 13.78
N GLY A 114 2.27 14.99 12.73
CA GLY A 114 2.70 15.69 11.52
C GLY A 114 3.49 14.80 10.54
N ASP A 115 3.54 13.49 10.80
CA ASP A 115 4.33 12.51 10.04
C ASP A 115 3.50 11.72 9.01
N ALA A 116 2.19 11.97 8.91
CA ALA A 116 1.34 11.27 7.95
C ALA A 116 1.64 11.71 6.50
N PRO A 117 2.07 10.80 5.62
CA PRO A 117 2.39 11.15 4.24
C PRO A 117 1.13 11.39 3.38
N PRO A 118 1.25 12.12 2.26
CA PRO A 118 0.09 12.39 1.39
C PRO A 118 -0.44 11.13 0.69
N ASN A 119 0.39 10.11 0.49
CA ASN A 119 0.01 8.83 -0.09
C ASN A 119 0.81 7.70 0.58
N TRP A 120 0.27 6.47 0.53
CA TRP A 120 0.89 5.30 1.14
C TRP A 120 2.27 4.95 0.52
N GLY A 121 2.46 5.25 -0.76
CA GLY A 121 3.73 5.04 -1.45
C GLY A 121 4.88 5.84 -0.85
N SER A 122 4.59 7.08 -0.42
CA SER A 122 5.54 8.04 0.16
C SER A 122 5.86 7.83 1.64
N VAL A 123 5.29 6.81 2.31
CA VAL A 123 5.63 6.48 3.70
C VAL A 123 7.10 6.08 3.78
N SER A 124 7.82 6.63 4.77
CA SER A 124 9.21 6.28 5.04
C SER A 124 9.37 4.78 5.34
N ALA A 125 10.55 4.23 5.07
CA ALA A 125 10.83 2.81 5.36
C ALA A 125 10.62 2.48 6.86
N ALA A 126 11.04 3.38 7.75
CA ALA A 126 10.83 3.26 9.20
C ALA A 126 9.33 3.28 9.56
N GLY A 127 8.54 4.17 8.95
CA GLY A 127 7.09 4.22 9.13
C GLY A 127 6.40 2.93 8.68
N LYS A 128 6.77 2.41 7.50
CA LYS A 128 6.27 1.12 7.01
C LYS A 128 6.64 -0.01 7.97
N HIS A 129 7.88 -0.07 8.46
CA HIS A 129 8.29 -1.08 9.42
C HIS A 129 7.50 -1.01 10.73
N LYS A 130 7.30 0.19 11.29
CA LYS A 130 6.49 0.40 12.50
C LYS A 130 5.04 -0.05 12.29
N PHE A 131 4.43 0.32 11.17
CA PHE A 131 3.08 -0.13 10.81
C PHE A 131 3.00 -1.65 10.69
N LYS A 132 3.95 -2.28 9.99
CA LYS A 132 4.04 -3.74 9.86
C LYS A 132 4.17 -4.42 11.22
N LYS A 133 5.08 -3.95 12.08
CA LYS A 133 5.30 -4.51 13.42
C LYS A 133 4.03 -4.49 14.27
N VAL A 134 3.29 -3.39 14.29
CA VAL A 134 2.05 -3.27 15.08
C VAL A 134 0.94 -4.15 14.50
N MET A 135 0.67 -4.03 13.20
CA MET A 135 -0.46 -4.74 12.57
C MET A 135 -0.27 -6.25 12.56
N LEU A 136 0.95 -6.76 12.31
CA LEU A 136 1.23 -8.21 12.31
C LEU A 136 1.29 -8.80 13.72
N LYS A 137 1.54 -7.98 14.74
CA LYS A 137 1.45 -8.40 16.15
C LYS A 137 0.00 -8.58 16.57
N GLU A 138 -0.87 -7.64 16.19
CA GLU A 138 -2.28 -7.63 16.59
C GLU A 138 -3.14 -8.61 15.79
N PHE A 139 -2.86 -8.76 14.48
CA PHE A 139 -3.65 -9.60 13.57
C PHE A 139 -2.76 -10.64 12.88
N PRO A 140 -2.60 -11.84 13.49
CA PRO A 140 -1.75 -12.88 12.95
C PRO A 140 -2.20 -13.38 11.57
N GLU A 141 -3.48 -13.25 11.22
CA GLU A 141 -4.02 -13.63 9.89
C GLU A 141 -3.36 -12.86 8.75
N LEU A 142 -2.87 -11.63 9.01
CA LEU A 142 -2.15 -10.84 8.01
C LEU A 142 -0.74 -11.38 7.72
N ARG A 143 -0.20 -12.27 8.58
CA ARG A 143 1.07 -12.97 8.38
C ARG A 143 0.93 -14.25 7.56
N LEU A 144 -0.31 -14.72 7.32
CA LEU A 144 -0.61 -15.92 6.55
C LEU A 144 -0.50 -15.65 5.04
N CYS A 145 0.67 -15.16 4.62
CA CYS A 145 1.00 -14.86 3.23
C CYS A 145 2.50 -14.62 3.00
N ALA A 146 2.94 -14.79 1.75
CA ALA A 146 4.30 -14.45 1.36
C ALA A 146 4.55 -12.93 1.41
N PHE A 147 5.71 -12.53 1.93
CA PHE A 147 6.20 -11.14 1.92
C PHE A 147 5.24 -10.11 2.56
N ASN A 148 4.30 -10.54 3.40
CA ASN A 148 3.26 -9.69 4.01
C ASN A 148 2.39 -8.94 2.97
N TRP A 149 2.15 -9.54 1.81
CA TRP A 149 1.41 -8.87 0.73
C TRP A 149 -0.03 -8.50 1.13
N LYS A 150 -0.68 -9.31 1.99
CA LYS A 150 -2.04 -9.02 2.49
C LYS A 150 -2.08 -7.69 3.25
N LEU A 151 -1.07 -7.43 4.09
CA LEU A 151 -0.94 -6.17 4.82
C LEU A 151 -0.63 -4.97 3.89
N ASP A 152 0.27 -5.15 2.93
CA ASP A 152 0.60 -4.08 1.97
C ASP A 152 -0.62 -3.74 1.08
N LYS A 153 -1.42 -4.76 0.73
CA LYS A 153 -2.68 -4.60 0.02
C LYS A 153 -3.72 -3.84 0.84
N LEU A 154 -3.85 -4.17 2.12
CA LEU A 154 -4.74 -3.47 3.06
C LEU A 154 -4.43 -1.97 3.11
N ALA A 155 -3.17 -1.62 3.34
CA ALA A 155 -2.79 -0.21 3.42
C ALA A 155 -3.00 0.52 2.08
N THR A 156 -2.69 -0.12 0.96
CA THR A 156 -2.93 0.44 -0.38
C THR A 156 -4.42 0.70 -0.65
N LEU A 157 -5.30 -0.17 -0.16
CA LEU A 157 -6.75 -0.07 -0.40
C LEU A 157 -7.41 0.99 0.49
N TYR A 158 -7.06 1.03 1.77
CA TYR A 158 -7.80 1.82 2.76
C TYR A 158 -7.16 3.16 3.10
N TYR A 159 -5.84 3.31 2.91
CA TYR A 159 -5.15 4.58 3.19
C TYR A 159 -5.72 5.77 2.39
N PRO A 160 -5.96 5.66 1.07
CA PRO A 160 -6.50 6.77 0.28
C PRO A 160 -7.87 7.24 0.78
N SER A 161 -8.75 6.31 1.15
CA SER A 161 -10.09 6.63 1.67
C SER A 161 -9.98 7.37 3.02
N TRP A 162 -9.11 6.88 3.91
CA TRP A 162 -8.88 7.54 5.19
C TRP A 162 -8.30 8.95 5.04
N ILE A 163 -7.25 9.14 4.24
CA ILE A 163 -6.61 10.46 4.08
C ILE A 163 -7.56 11.46 3.43
N GLN A 164 -8.43 11.03 2.50
CA GLN A 164 -9.45 11.88 1.89
C GLN A 164 -10.41 12.43 2.95
N SER A 165 -10.92 11.57 3.85
CA SER A 165 -11.82 11.99 4.94
C SER A 165 -11.15 12.99 5.92
N LYS A 166 -9.84 12.87 6.12
CA LYS A 166 -9.08 13.76 7.01
C LYS A 166 -8.67 15.06 6.35
N CYS A 167 -8.32 15.05 5.07
CA CYS A 167 -7.99 16.26 4.32
C CYS A 167 -9.16 17.23 4.25
N GLU A 168 -10.39 16.74 4.08
CA GLU A 168 -11.61 17.57 4.13
C GLU A 168 -11.74 18.27 5.49
N THR A 169 -11.42 17.55 6.57
CA THR A 169 -11.43 18.09 7.93
C THR A 169 -10.29 19.09 8.16
N ILE A 170 -9.07 18.81 7.70
CA ILE A 170 -7.92 19.69 7.94
C ILE A 170 -7.99 20.97 7.08
N GLN A 171 -8.46 20.88 5.84
CA GLN A 171 -8.65 22.05 4.99
C GLN A 171 -9.74 22.98 5.53
N CYS A 172 -10.82 22.45 6.11
CA CYS A 172 -11.83 23.32 6.73
C CYS A 172 -11.28 24.06 7.95
N TYR A 173 -10.46 23.41 8.80
CA TYR A 173 -9.82 24.10 9.93
C TYR A 173 -8.85 25.21 9.50
N LYS A 174 -8.01 24.98 8.49
CA LYS A 174 -7.07 26.02 8.00
C LYS A 174 -7.81 27.24 7.45
N ASN A 175 -8.94 27.04 6.76
CA ASN A 175 -9.72 28.13 6.20
C ASN A 175 -10.47 28.93 7.27
N GLU A 176 -10.91 28.30 8.37
CA GLU A 176 -11.56 29.00 9.48
C GLU A 176 -10.59 29.84 10.32
N VAL A 177 -9.37 29.33 10.56
CA VAL A 177 -8.34 30.08 11.31
C VAL A 177 -7.91 31.34 10.54
N SER A 178 -7.63 31.22 9.24
CA SER A 178 -7.31 32.39 8.39
C SER A 178 -8.45 33.42 8.35
N LYS A 179 -9.71 32.99 8.46
CA LYS A 179 -10.86 33.91 8.43
C LYS A 179 -11.06 34.64 9.76
N ARG A 180 -10.67 34.04 10.90
CA ARG A 180 -10.79 34.66 12.23
C ARG A 180 -9.60 35.56 12.58
N GLU A 181 -8.40 35.25 12.09
CA GLU A 181 -7.23 36.11 12.30
C GLU A 181 -7.32 37.44 11.55
N MET A 182 -7.92 37.48 10.35
CA MET A 182 -8.17 38.75 9.64
C MET A 182 -9.36 39.56 10.21
N SER A 183 -10.17 38.98 11.09
CA SER A 183 -11.30 39.66 11.74
C SER A 183 -10.94 40.28 13.10
N SER A 184 -9.74 40.01 13.63
CA SER A 184 -9.37 40.37 15.01
C SER A 184 -8.22 41.37 15.10
N ILE A 185 -7.80 41.97 13.98
CA ILE A 185 -6.94 43.15 14.03
C ILE A 185 -7.76 44.25 14.73
N PRO A 186 -7.34 44.74 15.92
CA PRO A 186 -7.95 45.91 16.51
C PRO A 186 -7.75 47.03 15.49
N ILE A 187 -8.85 47.52 14.92
CA ILE A 187 -8.84 48.78 14.19
C ILE A 187 -8.33 49.81 15.19
N LEU A 188 -7.04 50.17 15.08
CA LEU A 188 -6.54 51.40 15.65
C LEU A 188 -7.40 52.49 15.04
N GLN A 189 -8.32 53.02 15.84
CA GLN A 189 -9.14 54.16 15.47
C GLN A 189 -8.19 55.26 15.00
N PRO A 190 -8.25 55.69 13.73
CA PRO A 190 -7.64 56.95 13.34
C PRO A 190 -8.35 58.02 14.17
N GLN A 191 -7.60 58.80 14.96
CA GLN A 191 -8.13 60.02 15.55
C GLN A 191 -8.74 60.85 14.42
N GLN A 192 -10.04 61.11 14.55
CA GLN A 192 -10.78 61.97 13.66
C GLN A 192 -10.46 63.40 14.03
N ASP A 193 -9.64 64.02 13.22
CA ASP A 193 -9.62 65.47 13.07
C ASP A 193 -10.65 65.77 11.98
N ASP A 194 -11.73 66.40 12.42
CA ASP A 194 -12.82 66.95 11.62
C ASP A 194 -12.28 67.81 10.46
N GLU A 195 -12.78 67.60 9.24
CA GLU A 195 -13.14 68.64 8.28
C GLU A 195 -13.70 67.92 7.03
N GLY A 196 -15.00 68.08 6.81
CA GLY A 196 -15.74 67.38 5.77
C GLY A 196 -15.44 67.86 4.35
N LEU A 197 -15.67 66.98 3.37
CA LEU A 197 -16.32 67.38 2.13
C LEU A 197 -16.93 66.18 1.40
N HIS A 198 -18.17 66.38 0.98
CA HIS A 198 -19.02 65.49 0.19
C HIS A 198 -18.35 64.91 -1.05
N SER A 199 -18.69 63.66 -1.41
CA SER A 199 -18.94 63.25 -2.81
C SER A 199 -19.63 61.87 -2.90
N LYS A 200 -20.80 61.87 -3.52
CA LYS A 200 -21.60 60.72 -3.97
C LYS A 200 -20.94 60.08 -5.20
N ALA A 201 -21.02 58.74 -5.34
CA ALA A 201 -21.03 57.95 -6.60
C ALA A 201 -20.54 56.52 -6.30
N LYS A 202 -20.95 55.42 -6.95
CA LYS A 202 -21.95 55.10 -7.97
C LYS A 202 -21.87 53.57 -8.08
N GLN A 203 -22.97 52.87 -7.87
CA GLN A 203 -23.07 51.42 -8.09
C GLN A 203 -22.73 51.10 -9.56
N ARG A 204 -21.91 50.08 -9.79
CA ARG A 204 -21.78 49.41 -11.09
C ARG A 204 -21.91 47.90 -10.93
N LYS A 205 -23.07 47.45 -11.42
CA LYS A 205 -23.49 46.09 -11.76
C LYS A 205 -22.86 45.71 -13.10
N VAL A 206 -22.07 44.64 -13.16
CA VAL A 206 -21.58 43.97 -14.38
C VAL A 206 -21.39 42.50 -14.01
N ALA A 207 -22.32 41.61 -14.37
CA ALA A 207 -22.53 40.92 -15.64
C ALA A 207 -21.88 39.52 -15.62
N GLU A 208 -22.78 38.56 -15.75
CA GLU A 208 -22.62 37.13 -16.00
C GLU A 208 -21.94 36.89 -17.36
N VAL A 209 -21.02 35.93 -17.41
CA VAL A 209 -20.52 35.35 -18.68
C VAL A 209 -20.50 33.82 -18.55
N PRO A 210 -21.27 33.10 -19.38
CA PRO A 210 -21.23 31.66 -19.50
C PRO A 210 -20.32 31.20 -20.66
N GLY A 211 -19.69 30.05 -20.47
CA GLY A 211 -19.34 29.13 -21.55
C GLY A 211 -17.90 29.18 -22.06
N THR A 212 -17.19 28.05 -21.93
CA THR A 212 -16.28 27.54 -22.96
C THR A 212 -16.28 26.02 -22.93
N ASP A 213 -17.09 25.45 -23.83
CA ASP A 213 -16.96 24.09 -24.36
C ASP A 213 -15.60 23.95 -25.06
N THR A 214 -14.81 22.94 -24.69
CA THR A 214 -13.54 22.62 -25.38
C THR A 214 -13.58 21.19 -25.93
N GLN A 215 -13.94 21.15 -27.21
CA GLN A 215 -13.40 20.33 -28.30
C GLN A 215 -12.83 18.93 -27.97
N LYS A 216 -13.61 17.91 -28.38
CA LYS A 216 -13.16 16.54 -28.64
C LYS A 216 -12.96 16.35 -30.15
N SER A 217 -11.71 16.22 -30.59
CA SER A 217 -11.35 15.62 -31.88
C SER A 217 -9.87 15.26 -31.90
N MET A 218 -9.57 13.98 -32.16
CA MET A 218 -8.88 13.54 -33.37
C MET A 218 -8.57 12.04 -33.23
N ALA A 219 -9.16 11.25 -34.13
CA ALA A 219 -8.71 9.90 -34.43
C ALA A 219 -7.58 10.02 -35.46
N THR A 220 -6.44 9.38 -35.21
CA THR A 220 -5.37 9.23 -36.19
C THR A 220 -5.03 7.76 -36.30
N MET A 221 -5.28 7.21 -37.48
CA MET A 221 -4.83 5.90 -37.91
C MET A 221 -3.31 5.91 -38.03
N THR A 222 -2.63 4.87 -37.54
CA THR A 222 -1.24 4.60 -37.92
C THR A 222 -1.01 3.10 -38.04
N THR A 223 -1.00 2.73 -39.33
CA THR A 223 -0.28 1.66 -40.02
C THR A 223 0.78 0.87 -39.24
N VAL A 224 0.62 -0.44 -39.33
CA VAL A 224 1.58 -1.52 -39.04
C VAL A 224 2.72 -1.52 -40.06
N PRO A 225 4.01 -1.61 -39.64
CA PRO A 225 5.07 -2.13 -40.48
C PRO A 225 5.42 -3.57 -40.09
N LYS A 226 5.32 -4.45 -41.09
CA LYS A 226 6.02 -5.74 -41.13
C LYS A 226 7.51 -5.47 -41.33
N ASN A 227 8.36 -6.09 -40.51
CA ASN A 227 9.76 -6.29 -40.85
C ASN A 227 10.08 -7.78 -40.69
N ASP A 228 10.20 -8.44 -41.84
CA ASP A 228 11.03 -9.63 -42.01
C ASP A 228 12.51 -9.23 -41.92
N THR A 229 13.38 -10.15 -41.48
CA THR A 229 14.74 -10.41 -42.02
C THR A 229 15.72 -10.88 -40.94
N VAL A 230 15.98 -12.19 -40.97
CA VAL A 230 17.29 -12.86 -41.01
C VAL A 230 18.46 -12.27 -40.20
N GLY A 231 19.06 -13.10 -39.34
CA GLY A 231 20.46 -12.91 -38.94
C GLY A 231 20.86 -13.75 -37.74
N GLY A 232 21.24 -15.01 -37.98
CA GLY A 232 21.90 -15.84 -36.97
C GLY A 232 23.27 -15.27 -36.58
N SER A 233 23.56 -15.25 -35.30
CA SER A 233 24.92 -15.14 -34.77
C SER A 233 25.03 -15.94 -33.48
N ALA A 234 26.06 -16.78 -33.44
CA ALA A 234 26.34 -17.73 -32.39
C ALA A 234 26.65 -17.05 -31.04
N PRO A 235 26.31 -17.68 -29.90
CA PRO A 235 26.67 -17.17 -28.59
C PRO A 235 28.13 -17.50 -28.28
N LEU A 236 28.95 -16.47 -28.09
CA LEU A 236 30.24 -16.59 -27.42
C LEU A 236 29.99 -16.77 -25.92
N THR A 237 30.49 -17.88 -25.38
CA THR A 237 30.48 -18.20 -23.95
C THR A 237 31.35 -17.21 -23.17
N PRO A 238 30.85 -16.56 -22.10
CA PRO A 238 31.71 -15.80 -21.20
C PRO A 238 32.51 -16.74 -20.30
N VAL A 239 33.82 -16.51 -20.23
CA VAL A 239 34.73 -17.10 -19.24
C VAL A 239 34.36 -16.55 -17.87
N ILE A 240 33.82 -17.41 -17.01
CA ILE A 240 33.54 -17.08 -15.61
C ILE A 240 34.85 -17.27 -14.82
N THR A 241 35.53 -16.16 -14.55
CA THR A 241 36.61 -16.13 -13.56
C THR A 241 35.97 -16.18 -12.18
N SER A 242 36.17 -17.32 -11.51
CA SER A 242 35.72 -17.58 -10.13
C SER A 242 36.44 -16.62 -9.16
N VAL A 243 35.76 -15.54 -8.76
CA VAL A 243 36.21 -14.66 -7.69
C VAL A 243 35.75 -15.25 -6.36
N GLN A 244 36.73 -15.59 -5.52
CA GLN A 244 36.54 -16.15 -4.19
C GLN A 244 35.85 -15.12 -3.29
N ALA A 245 34.64 -15.44 -2.83
CA ALA A 245 33.84 -14.57 -1.99
C ALA A 245 34.49 -14.45 -0.59
N PRO A 246 34.60 -13.22 -0.03
CA PRO A 246 35.04 -13.03 1.34
C PRO A 246 33.99 -13.58 2.30
N SER A 247 34.45 -14.36 3.28
CA SER A 247 33.65 -14.92 4.36
C SER A 247 33.00 -13.80 5.18
N LEU A 248 31.71 -13.57 4.95
CA LEU A 248 30.87 -12.71 5.78
C LEU A 248 30.62 -13.41 7.12
N HIS A 249 31.28 -12.90 8.16
CA HIS A 249 31.01 -13.23 9.54
C HIS A 249 29.61 -12.69 9.88
N SER A 250 28.63 -13.58 10.12
CA SER A 250 27.31 -13.17 10.60
C SER A 250 27.45 -12.71 12.05
N PRO A 251 27.05 -11.48 12.39
CA PRO A 251 26.88 -11.13 13.79
C PRO A 251 25.65 -11.87 14.32
N ASP A 252 25.85 -12.66 15.36
CA ASP A 252 24.78 -13.23 16.18
C ASP A 252 23.93 -12.08 16.75
N TYR A 253 22.82 -11.77 16.09
CA TYR A 253 21.81 -10.86 16.63
C TYR A 253 20.95 -11.65 17.61
N ASP A 254 21.38 -11.60 18.86
CA ASP A 254 20.65 -12.04 20.04
C ASP A 254 19.46 -11.08 20.27
N TRP A 255 18.25 -11.53 19.94
CA TRP A 255 17.01 -10.72 20.05
C TRP A 255 16.37 -10.78 21.45
N ASP A 256 17.03 -11.41 22.43
CA ASP A 256 16.38 -11.81 23.69
C ASP A 256 16.68 -10.92 24.90
N HIS A 257 17.21 -9.70 24.73
CA HIS A 257 17.48 -8.81 25.86
C HIS A 257 16.70 -7.49 25.82
N ASP A 258 15.99 -7.26 26.94
CA ASP A 258 15.51 -5.99 27.50
C ASP A 258 14.27 -5.33 26.87
N ILE A 259 13.11 -5.89 27.22
CA ILE A 259 11.93 -5.05 27.52
C ILE A 259 11.89 -4.88 29.04
N ASP A 260 12.57 -3.84 29.53
CA ASP A 260 12.39 -3.35 30.90
C ASP A 260 10.95 -2.84 31.06
N LEU A 261 10.17 -3.64 31.79
CA LEU A 261 8.88 -3.28 32.38
C LEU A 261 9.12 -2.44 33.63
N GLU A 262 9.51 -1.18 33.49
CA GLU A 262 9.41 -0.20 34.57
C GLU A 262 8.52 0.96 34.16
N LEU A 263 7.20 0.78 34.33
CA LEU A 263 6.28 1.90 34.48
C LEU A 263 4.95 1.43 35.09
N TYR A 264 4.97 1.12 36.39
CA TYR A 264 3.79 1.25 37.24
C TYR A 264 4.21 1.55 38.68
N GLY A 265 3.86 2.76 39.15
CA GLY A 265 3.64 3.01 40.57
C GLY A 265 4.41 4.19 41.17
N SER A 266 3.81 5.37 41.15
CA SER A 266 3.59 6.14 42.38
C SER A 266 2.56 7.24 42.14
N THR A 267 1.41 7.03 42.76
CA THR A 267 0.43 8.03 43.21
C THR A 267 1.03 8.98 44.24
#